data_AF-A0A418WU65-F1
#
_entry.id   AF-A0A418WU65-F1
#
_cell.length_a   1.000
_cell.length_b   1.000
_cell.length_c   1.000
_cell.angle_alpha   90.00
_cell.angle_beta   90.00
_cell.angle_gamma   90.00
#
_symmetry.space_group_name_H-M   'P 1'
#
loop_
_entity.id
_entity.type
_entity.pdbx_description
1 polymer ?
#
loop_
_entity_poly.entity_id
_entity_poly.type
_entity_poly.pdbx_seq_one_letter_code
_entity_poly.pdbx_strand_id
1 'polypeptide(L)'
;MAYKWEQKIVLLKAEATYGVDSVPVGGSNAVMTYNGSIEPLKADKVERDLDGGRLGNEGALIVGEHMMISFEVEAAGAGTPLGTAPGYGPALIACAMAETVVATTRVDYKPVDSGETSASIYFYIGRLRHKALGCRGTVKLVGAALAIPRFQFSFMGLYGGIADAAMPSATLTAFKDPEEVSFANTVITLHGTTLGVKSFEVDFGVENVYRNNTNYEGINYVDRKAVGTILFEAPDILTKDWIATIKTETRDVLSITHGSAAGKKVIVTGSKTQLVDPQYQEDQKLLMIQAGLNLCVNSATDDFTITIQ
;
A
#
# COMPACT_ATOMS: atom_id res chain seq x y z
N MET A 1 -5.63 -13.08 32.33
CA MET A 1 -5.61 -14.04 31.20
C MET A 1 -4.78 -13.42 30.09
N ALA A 2 -3.84 -14.15 29.49
CA ALA A 2 -3.00 -13.58 28.43
C ALA A 2 -3.77 -13.50 27.11
N TYR A 3 -3.63 -12.39 26.38
CA TYR A 3 -4.15 -12.27 25.01
C TYR A 3 -3.30 -13.09 24.05
N LYS A 4 -3.95 -13.78 23.09
CA LYS A 4 -3.25 -14.54 22.05
C LYS A 4 -2.96 -13.62 20.87
N TRP A 5 -1.70 -13.46 20.50
CA TRP A 5 -1.28 -12.60 19.40
C TRP A 5 -1.89 -13.00 18.06
N GLU A 6 -2.08 -14.30 17.80
CA GLU A 6 -2.67 -14.76 16.53
C GLU A 6 -4.17 -14.44 16.40
N GLN A 7 -4.85 -14.02 17.48
CA GLN A 7 -6.24 -13.59 17.42
C GLN A 7 -6.33 -12.10 17.09
N LYS A 8 -5.96 -11.73 15.86
CA LYS A 8 -5.99 -10.35 15.37
C LYS A 8 -7.06 -10.14 14.30
N ILE A 9 -7.74 -9.00 14.36
CA ILE A 9 -8.67 -8.53 13.31
C ILE A 9 -8.42 -7.04 13.08
N VAL A 10 -8.35 -6.66 11.80
CA VAL A 10 -8.33 -5.26 11.37
C VAL A 10 -9.69 -4.91 10.78
N LEU A 11 -10.30 -3.82 11.27
CA LEU A 11 -11.45 -3.18 10.64
C LEU A 11 -11.01 -1.82 10.09
N LEU A 12 -11.35 -1.51 8.84
CA LEU A 12 -11.00 -0.25 8.19
C LEU A 12 -12.21 0.31 7.45
N LYS A 13 -12.53 1.58 7.70
CA LYS A 13 -13.62 2.29 7.02
C LYS A 13 -13.22 3.73 6.72
N ALA A 14 -13.55 4.21 5.52
CA ALA A 14 -13.34 5.60 5.14
C ALA A 14 -14.14 6.57 6.04
N GLU A 15 -13.53 7.68 6.40
CA GLU A 15 -14.14 8.75 7.20
C GLU A 15 -14.94 9.71 6.32
N ALA A 16 -16.12 10.11 6.79
CA ALA A 16 -16.89 11.20 6.16
C ALA A 16 -16.35 12.59 6.56
N THR A 17 -15.68 12.67 7.71
CA THR A 17 -15.06 13.89 8.23
C THR A 17 -13.76 13.50 8.91
N TYR A 18 -12.68 14.21 8.57
CA TYR A 18 -11.33 13.90 9.06
C TYR A 18 -11.27 13.85 10.59
N GLY A 19 -10.72 12.76 11.12
CA GLY A 19 -10.53 12.57 12.57
C GLY A 19 -11.81 12.26 13.34
N VAL A 20 -12.94 12.06 12.64
CA VAL A 20 -14.20 11.66 13.26
C VAL A 20 -14.43 10.18 13.03
N ASP A 21 -14.66 9.45 14.12
CA ASP A 21 -14.86 8.00 14.10
C ASP A 21 -15.99 7.58 13.17
N SER A 22 -15.63 6.83 12.13
CA SER A 22 -16.59 6.27 11.16
C SER A 22 -17.30 5.01 11.68
N VAL A 23 -16.92 4.50 12.85
CA VAL A 23 -17.45 3.30 13.51
C VAL A 23 -17.37 2.06 12.59
N PRO A 24 -16.16 1.56 12.27
CA PRO A 24 -16.01 0.29 11.55
C PRO A 24 -16.68 -0.88 12.28
N VAL A 25 -17.46 -1.68 11.54
CA VAL A 25 -18.13 -2.90 12.02
C VAL A 25 -17.63 -4.15 11.30
N GLY A 26 -17.56 -5.27 12.01
CA GLY A 26 -17.00 -6.53 11.49
C GLY A 26 -17.71 -7.10 10.26
N GLY A 27 -19.02 -6.88 10.14
CA GLY A 27 -19.82 -7.42 9.04
C GLY A 27 -19.55 -6.77 7.67
N SER A 28 -18.94 -5.58 7.61
CA SER A 28 -18.75 -4.87 6.35
C SER A 28 -17.39 -4.18 6.18
N ASN A 29 -16.54 -4.15 7.21
CA ASN A 29 -15.29 -3.39 7.21
C ASN A 29 -14.09 -4.23 7.62
N ALA A 30 -14.26 -5.55 7.76
CA ALA A 30 -13.16 -6.43 8.11
C ALA A 30 -12.21 -6.59 6.91
N VAL A 31 -10.91 -6.50 7.18
CA VAL A 31 -9.86 -6.69 6.17
C VAL A 31 -9.12 -8.00 6.45
N MET A 32 -8.95 -8.83 5.42
CA MET A 32 -8.13 -10.04 5.53
C MET A 32 -6.65 -9.66 5.44
N THR A 33 -5.95 -9.74 6.57
CA THR A 33 -4.59 -9.24 6.71
C THR A 33 -3.57 -10.33 6.98
N TYR A 34 -2.37 -10.16 6.45
CA TYR A 34 -1.15 -10.85 6.86
C TYR A 34 -0.21 -9.89 7.58
N ASN A 35 0.64 -10.45 8.45
CA ASN A 35 1.70 -9.71 9.15
C ASN A 35 1.21 -8.42 9.85
N GLY A 36 -0.07 -8.40 10.26
CA GLY A 36 -0.67 -7.24 10.89
C GLY A 36 0.06 -6.87 12.18
N SER A 37 0.51 -5.62 12.26
CA SER A 37 1.24 -5.06 13.39
C SER A 37 0.72 -3.66 13.73
N ILE A 38 0.89 -3.28 14.99
CA ILE A 38 0.49 -1.98 15.50
C ILE A 38 1.53 -1.47 16.48
N GLU A 39 1.93 -0.22 16.32
CA GLU A 39 2.66 0.56 17.31
C GLU A 39 1.63 1.43 18.05
N PRO A 40 1.21 1.05 19.26
CA PRO A 40 0.06 1.64 19.93
C PRO A 40 0.27 3.08 20.38
N LEU A 41 1.53 3.50 20.53
CA LEU A 41 1.91 4.87 20.85
C LEU A 41 3.26 5.18 20.23
N LYS A 42 3.25 6.09 19.25
CA LYS A 42 4.43 6.77 18.74
C LYS A 42 4.30 8.24 19.09
N ALA A 43 5.35 8.80 19.67
CA ALA A 43 5.34 10.15 20.19
C ALA A 43 6.76 10.69 20.24
N ASP A 44 6.86 12.01 20.10
CA ASP A 44 8.09 12.74 20.32
C ASP A 44 8.30 12.99 21.81
N LYS A 45 9.57 13.19 22.19
CA LYS A 45 9.97 13.44 23.57
C LYS A 45 10.62 14.81 23.66
N VAL A 46 10.13 15.63 24.59
CA VAL A 46 10.78 16.89 24.96
C VAL A 46 11.42 16.70 26.32
N GLU A 47 12.75 16.66 26.36
CA GLU A 47 13.50 16.53 27.61
C GLU A 47 13.36 17.80 28.45
N ARG A 48 13.38 17.60 29.78
CA ARG A 48 13.28 18.68 30.74
C ARG A 48 14.68 18.95 31.28
N ASP A 49 15.45 19.79 30.59
CA ASP A 49 16.79 20.20 31.01
C ASP A 49 16.71 21.24 32.14
N LEU A 50 16.26 20.84 33.34
CA LEU A 50 16.13 21.79 34.46
C LEU A 50 17.45 21.90 35.21
N ASP A 51 17.85 23.13 35.55
CA ASP A 51 19.01 23.40 36.39
C ASP A 51 18.68 23.16 37.88
N GLY A 52 18.46 21.89 38.25
CA GLY A 52 18.04 21.48 39.60
C GLY A 52 19.17 21.31 40.63
N GLY A 53 20.43 21.57 40.25
CA GLY A 53 21.60 21.43 41.14
C GLY A 53 21.94 19.99 41.55
N ARG A 54 21.42 18.99 40.82
CA ARG A 54 21.67 17.56 41.02
C ARG A 54 21.99 16.90 39.68
N LEU A 55 22.86 15.89 39.70
CA LEU A 55 23.17 15.09 38.51
C LEU A 55 22.14 13.97 38.36
N GLY A 56 21.53 13.82 37.19
CA GLY A 56 20.56 12.75 36.92
C GLY A 56 19.62 13.07 35.74
N ASN A 57 18.82 12.09 35.33
CA ASN A 57 17.78 12.26 34.31
C ASN A 57 16.48 12.78 34.95
N GLU A 58 15.90 13.84 34.38
CA GLU A 58 14.72 14.54 34.91
C GLU A 58 13.41 14.20 34.17
N GLY A 59 13.47 13.26 33.23
CA GLY A 59 12.35 12.80 32.43
C GLY A 59 12.06 13.67 31.21
N ALA A 60 11.03 13.27 30.46
CA ALA A 60 10.61 13.94 29.23
C ALA A 60 9.08 14.06 29.17
N LEU A 61 8.60 15.10 28.51
CA LEU A 61 7.20 15.26 28.13
C LEU A 61 6.94 14.47 26.84
N ILE A 62 5.84 13.74 26.81
CA ILE A 62 5.37 13.03 25.61
C ILE A 62 4.49 14.00 24.83
N VAL A 63 4.83 14.21 23.55
CA VAL A 63 4.06 15.06 22.64
C VAL A 63 3.87 14.35 21.30
N GLY A 64 2.86 14.74 20.54
CA GLY A 64 2.69 14.24 19.19
C GLY A 64 2.18 12.79 19.12
N GLU A 65 1.25 12.41 19.98
CA GLU A 65 0.77 11.02 20.09
C GLU A 65 0.02 10.56 18.83
N HIS A 66 0.57 9.56 18.14
CA HIS A 66 -0.05 8.92 16.99
C HIS A 66 0.18 7.41 17.01
N MET A 67 -0.59 6.67 16.20
CA MET A 67 -0.47 5.23 16.01
C MET A 67 0.09 4.93 14.62
N MET A 68 0.95 3.90 14.54
CA MET A 68 1.36 3.32 13.26
C MET A 68 0.74 1.93 13.13
N ILE A 69 0.12 1.65 11.99
CA ILE A 69 -0.54 0.37 11.70
C ILE A 69 -0.04 -0.13 10.36
N SER A 70 0.46 -1.36 10.30
CA SER A 70 0.85 -1.99 9.05
C SER A 70 0.22 -3.37 8.90
N PHE A 71 -0.12 -3.73 7.68
CA PHE A 71 -0.63 -5.04 7.34
C PHE A 71 -0.48 -5.29 5.84
N GLU A 72 -0.48 -6.56 5.45
CA GLU A 72 -0.46 -6.96 4.05
C GLU A 72 -1.80 -7.58 3.65
N VAL A 73 -2.19 -7.41 2.39
CA VAL A 73 -3.37 -8.05 1.79
C VAL A 73 -2.95 -8.71 0.49
N GLU A 74 -3.50 -9.87 0.18
CA GLU A 74 -3.25 -10.56 -1.10
C GLU A 74 -3.78 -9.73 -2.27
N ALA A 75 -2.97 -9.56 -3.31
CA ALA A 75 -3.33 -8.80 -4.51
C ALA A 75 -4.16 -9.67 -5.46
N ALA A 76 -5.43 -9.87 -5.10
CA ALA A 76 -6.42 -10.62 -5.88
C ALA A 76 -7.51 -9.72 -6.47
N GLY A 77 -8.14 -10.16 -7.56
CA GLY A 77 -9.32 -9.50 -8.12
C GLY A 77 -10.55 -9.52 -7.19
N ALA A 78 -11.61 -8.80 -7.57
CA ALA A 78 -12.83 -8.68 -6.74
C ALA A 78 -13.86 -9.81 -6.94
N GLY A 79 -13.61 -10.72 -7.88
CA GLY A 79 -14.53 -11.79 -8.27
C GLY A 79 -15.63 -11.34 -9.23
N THR A 80 -16.71 -12.11 -9.28
CA THR A 80 -17.90 -11.80 -10.10
C THR A 80 -19.04 -11.28 -9.23
N PRO A 81 -19.88 -10.35 -9.74
CA PRO A 81 -19.82 -9.70 -11.04
C PRO A 81 -18.66 -8.68 -11.17
N LEU A 82 -18.20 -8.46 -12.40
CA LEU A 82 -17.16 -7.46 -12.70
C LEU A 82 -17.65 -6.04 -12.37
N GLY A 83 -16.71 -5.13 -12.10
CA GLY A 83 -17.04 -3.77 -11.64
C GLY A 83 -17.51 -3.74 -10.18
N THR A 84 -17.14 -4.74 -9.38
CA THR A 84 -17.31 -4.74 -7.92
C THR A 84 -16.00 -4.30 -7.29
N ALA A 85 -16.05 -3.39 -6.31
CA ALA A 85 -14.85 -2.96 -5.58
C ALA A 85 -14.28 -4.12 -4.74
N PRO A 86 -12.95 -4.34 -4.72
CA PRO A 86 -12.32 -5.33 -3.86
C PRO A 86 -12.49 -5.00 -2.37
N GLY A 87 -12.39 -6.02 -1.50
CA GLY A 87 -12.45 -5.83 -0.05
C GLY A 87 -11.38 -4.90 0.54
N TYR A 88 -10.24 -4.73 -0.14
CA TYR A 88 -9.17 -3.81 0.22
C TYR A 88 -9.31 -2.41 -0.39
N GLY A 89 -10.34 -2.14 -1.20
CA GLY A 89 -10.58 -0.84 -1.83
C GLY A 89 -10.54 0.34 -0.86
N PRO A 90 -11.18 0.26 0.33
CA PRO A 90 -11.11 1.32 1.33
C PRO A 90 -9.68 1.62 1.83
N ALA A 91 -8.78 0.63 1.84
CA ALA A 91 -7.39 0.84 2.21
C ALA A 91 -6.62 1.61 1.11
N LEU A 92 -6.89 1.30 -0.17
CA LEU A 92 -6.33 2.06 -1.31
C LEU A 92 -6.82 3.52 -1.31
N ILE A 93 -8.10 3.74 -1.00
CA ILE A 93 -8.66 5.10 -0.89
C ILE A 93 -7.96 5.91 0.22
N ALA A 94 -7.69 5.27 1.37
CA ALA A 94 -6.91 5.86 2.46
C ALA A 94 -5.40 5.98 2.17
N CYS A 95 -4.96 5.63 0.97
CA CYS A 95 -3.62 5.87 0.42
C CYS A 95 -3.66 6.94 -0.69
N ALA A 96 -4.51 7.96 -0.54
CA ALA A 96 -4.67 9.07 -1.48
C ALA A 96 -5.02 8.63 -2.92
N MET A 97 -5.96 7.68 -3.06
CA MET A 97 -6.50 7.25 -4.35
C MET A 97 -8.02 7.47 -4.43
N ALA A 98 -8.53 7.80 -5.62
CA ALA A 98 -9.95 7.83 -5.93
C ALA A 98 -10.38 6.56 -6.66
N GLU A 99 -11.49 5.99 -6.20
CA GLU A 99 -12.15 4.84 -6.83
C GLU A 99 -13.09 5.31 -7.94
N THR A 100 -12.97 4.71 -9.12
CA THR A 100 -13.91 4.86 -10.23
C THR A 100 -14.42 3.50 -10.66
N VAL A 101 -15.69 3.22 -10.36
CA VAL A 101 -16.36 1.98 -10.75
C VAL A 101 -16.91 2.10 -12.16
N VAL A 102 -16.39 1.27 -13.07
CA VAL A 102 -16.96 1.11 -14.41
C VAL A 102 -17.82 -0.14 -14.38
N ALA A 103 -19.13 0.07 -14.24
CA ALA A 103 -20.13 -0.99 -14.09
C ALA A 103 -19.88 -2.14 -15.08
N THR A 104 -19.99 -3.38 -14.59
CA THR A 104 -19.86 -4.62 -15.37
C THR A 104 -18.49 -4.88 -16.01
N THR A 105 -17.46 -4.05 -15.73
CA THR A 105 -16.15 -4.21 -16.38
C THR A 105 -14.97 -4.16 -15.41
N ARG A 106 -14.82 -3.10 -14.61
CA ARG A 106 -13.63 -2.90 -13.79
C ARG A 106 -13.82 -1.82 -12.73
N VAL A 107 -12.88 -1.75 -11.79
CA VAL A 107 -12.75 -0.66 -10.82
C VAL A 107 -11.34 -0.08 -10.93
N ASP A 108 -11.24 1.21 -11.21
CA ASP A 108 -9.97 1.92 -11.38
C ASP A 108 -9.69 2.73 -10.10
N TYR A 109 -8.47 2.62 -9.56
CA TYR A 109 -7.94 3.46 -8.50
C TYR A 109 -6.82 4.33 -9.07
N LYS A 110 -7.02 5.64 -9.00
CA LYS A 110 -6.07 6.65 -9.48
C LYS A 110 -5.67 7.55 -8.32
N PRO A 111 -4.42 8.02 -8.28
CA PRO A 111 -4.02 8.95 -7.26
C PRO A 111 -4.83 10.26 -7.34
N VAL A 112 -4.95 10.96 -6.21
CA VAL A 112 -5.56 12.29 -6.14
C VAL A 112 -4.55 13.31 -5.62
N ASP A 113 -4.65 14.54 -6.15
CA ASP A 113 -3.84 15.68 -5.71
C ASP A 113 -4.62 16.65 -4.80
N SER A 114 -5.90 16.36 -4.56
CA SER A 114 -6.75 17.06 -3.59
C SER A 114 -7.99 16.22 -3.25
N GLY A 115 -8.62 16.51 -2.12
CA GLY A 115 -9.82 15.77 -1.68
C GLY A 115 -9.49 14.38 -1.13
N GLU A 116 -8.28 14.22 -0.60
CA GLU A 116 -7.76 12.97 -0.11
C GLU A 116 -8.52 12.52 1.14
N THR A 117 -9.01 11.28 1.10
CA THR A 117 -9.86 10.70 2.15
C THR A 117 -9.00 10.09 3.27
N SER A 118 -9.51 10.10 4.50
CA SER A 118 -8.92 9.39 5.64
C SER A 118 -9.75 8.17 6.02
N ALA A 119 -9.22 7.30 6.88
CA ALA A 119 -9.94 6.15 7.41
C ALA A 119 -9.92 6.11 8.95
N SER A 120 -10.90 5.43 9.55
CA SER A 120 -10.80 4.97 10.92
C SER A 120 -10.41 3.49 10.91
N ILE A 121 -9.39 3.14 11.68
CA ILE A 121 -8.88 1.77 11.77
C ILE A 121 -9.05 1.26 13.19
N TYR A 122 -9.71 0.11 13.34
CA TYR A 122 -9.73 -0.63 14.61
C TYR A 122 -8.86 -1.88 14.49
N PHE A 123 -7.85 -1.97 15.35
CA PHE A 123 -6.96 -3.12 15.43
C PHE A 123 -7.22 -3.91 16.71
N TYR A 124 -7.76 -5.12 16.57
CA TYR A 124 -8.08 -6.02 17.68
C TYR A 124 -6.93 -6.99 17.92
N ILE A 125 -6.54 -7.18 19.19
CA ILE A 125 -5.72 -8.30 19.67
C ILE A 125 -6.50 -8.97 20.79
N GLY A 126 -7.18 -10.08 20.47
CA GLY A 126 -8.19 -10.65 21.36
C GLY A 126 -9.30 -9.63 21.66
N ARG A 127 -9.46 -9.25 22.93
CA ARG A 127 -10.46 -8.23 23.33
C ARG A 127 -9.88 -6.81 23.34
N LEU A 128 -8.57 -6.65 23.20
CA LEU A 128 -7.93 -5.35 23.24
C LEU A 128 -8.10 -4.65 21.88
N ARG A 129 -8.89 -3.58 21.83
CA ARG A 129 -9.12 -2.77 20.63
C ARG A 129 -8.29 -1.50 20.68
N HIS A 130 -7.47 -1.29 19.66
CA HIS A 130 -6.77 -0.04 19.39
C HIS A 130 -7.55 0.72 18.32
N LYS A 131 -7.85 1.98 18.59
CA LYS A 131 -8.60 2.84 17.68
C LYS A 131 -7.68 3.92 17.15
N ALA A 132 -7.55 3.99 15.83
CA ALA A 132 -6.85 5.05 15.13
C ALA A 132 -7.85 5.82 14.24
N LEU A 133 -7.75 7.15 14.26
CA LEU A 133 -8.63 8.08 13.52
C LEU A 133 -7.82 8.91 12.53
N GLY A 134 -8.45 9.49 11.52
CA GLY A 134 -7.76 10.33 10.55
C GLY A 134 -6.63 9.59 9.83
N CYS A 135 -6.75 8.26 9.68
CA CYS A 135 -5.69 7.41 9.18
C CYS A 135 -5.42 7.70 7.72
N ARG A 136 -4.15 7.88 7.41
CA ARG A 136 -3.62 8.11 6.06
C ARG A 136 -2.36 7.28 5.89
N GLY A 137 -2.19 6.66 4.74
CA GLY A 137 -1.14 5.68 4.54
C GLY A 137 -0.51 5.69 3.15
N THR A 138 0.40 4.75 2.96
CA THR A 138 0.99 4.39 1.67
C THR A 138 0.80 2.90 1.43
N VAL A 139 0.91 2.51 0.17
CA VAL A 139 0.81 1.12 -0.27
C VAL A 139 1.96 0.78 -1.21
N LYS A 140 2.41 -0.47 -1.13
CA LYS A 140 3.38 -1.06 -2.05
C LYS A 140 2.87 -2.39 -2.58
N LEU A 141 2.94 -2.61 -3.88
CA LEU A 141 2.69 -3.91 -4.50
C LEU A 141 4.00 -4.69 -4.60
N VAL A 142 4.03 -5.90 -4.06
CA VAL A 142 5.16 -6.82 -4.20
C VAL A 142 4.73 -8.13 -4.85
N GLY A 143 5.55 -8.65 -5.74
CA GLY A 143 5.34 -9.95 -6.38
C GLY A 143 6.66 -10.63 -6.72
N ALA A 144 6.71 -11.94 -6.56
CA ALA A 144 7.85 -12.77 -6.93
C ALA A 144 7.36 -14.08 -7.52
N ALA A 145 8.06 -14.61 -8.52
CA ALA A 145 7.71 -15.85 -9.19
C ALA A 145 7.52 -16.99 -8.19
N LEU A 146 6.48 -17.79 -8.39
CA LEU A 146 6.06 -18.90 -7.53
C LEU A 146 5.56 -18.47 -6.13
N ALA A 147 5.27 -17.19 -5.93
CA ALA A 147 4.68 -16.66 -4.70
C ALA A 147 3.39 -15.87 -4.98
N ILE A 148 2.60 -15.64 -3.94
CA ILE A 148 1.38 -14.83 -4.01
C ILE A 148 1.76 -13.35 -3.93
N PRO A 149 1.32 -12.49 -4.87
CA PRO A 149 1.58 -11.06 -4.79
C PRO A 149 0.73 -10.41 -3.70
N ARG A 150 1.26 -9.35 -3.08
CA ARG A 150 0.65 -8.69 -1.91
C ARG A 150 0.73 -7.19 -2.01
N PHE A 151 -0.31 -6.52 -1.53
CA PHE A 151 -0.28 -5.12 -1.15
C PHE A 151 0.20 -5.00 0.29
N GLN A 152 1.27 -4.25 0.53
CA GLN A 152 1.79 -3.92 1.84
C GLN A 152 1.33 -2.50 2.18
N PHE A 153 0.51 -2.37 3.22
CA PHE A 153 0.00 -1.09 3.68
C PHE A 153 0.73 -0.63 4.94
N SER A 154 0.99 0.68 5.01
CA SER A 154 1.50 1.36 6.19
C SER A 154 0.69 2.62 6.42
N PHE A 155 0.03 2.70 7.57
CA PHE A 155 -0.84 3.79 7.98
C PHE A 155 -0.29 4.50 9.20
N MET A 156 -0.44 5.81 9.19
CA MET A 156 -0.35 6.66 10.37
C MET A 156 -1.77 7.07 10.76
N GLY A 157 -2.10 7.13 12.04
CA GLY A 157 -3.41 7.56 12.54
C GLY A 157 -3.30 8.34 13.84
N LEU A 158 -4.24 9.25 14.09
CA LEU A 158 -4.38 9.93 15.39
C LEU A 158 -4.77 8.91 16.46
N TYR A 159 -4.22 9.09 17.66
CA TYR A 159 -4.54 8.22 18.79
C TYR A 159 -6.01 8.37 19.21
N GLY A 160 -6.82 7.33 18.95
CA GLY A 160 -8.24 7.30 19.27
C GLY A 160 -8.58 6.49 20.53
N GLY A 161 -7.57 6.05 21.28
CA GLY A 161 -7.70 5.29 22.53
C GLY A 161 -7.60 3.78 22.35
N ILE A 162 -7.34 3.11 23.49
CA ILE A 162 -7.29 1.66 23.60
C ILE A 162 -8.32 1.23 24.65
N ALA A 163 -9.15 0.24 24.33
CA ALA A 163 -10.18 -0.25 25.25
C ALA A 163 -10.45 -1.74 25.03
N ASP A 164 -10.94 -2.41 26.07
CA ASP A 164 -11.51 -3.74 25.91
C ASP A 164 -12.85 -3.67 25.16
N ALA A 165 -13.00 -4.53 24.15
CA ALA A 165 -14.19 -4.67 23.34
C ALA A 165 -14.45 -6.15 23.02
N ALA A 166 -15.70 -6.48 22.66
CA ALA A 166 -15.99 -7.80 22.12
C ALA A 166 -15.29 -7.98 20.76
N MET A 167 -14.75 -9.17 20.52
CA MET A 167 -14.15 -9.51 19.23
C MET A 167 -15.24 -9.46 18.15
N PRO A 168 -15.05 -8.70 17.06
CA PRO A 168 -16.06 -8.60 16.02
C PRO A 168 -16.20 -9.92 15.26
N SER A 169 -17.41 -10.19 14.76
CA SER A 169 -17.63 -11.22 13.75
C SER A 169 -17.25 -10.63 12.39
N ALA A 170 -16.10 -11.07 11.85
CA ALA A 170 -15.56 -10.58 10.58
C ALA A 170 -16.22 -11.27 9.39
N THR A 171 -16.68 -10.49 8.41
CA THR A 171 -17.09 -10.99 7.09
C THR A 171 -15.99 -10.68 6.08
N LEU A 172 -15.41 -11.72 5.48
CA LEU A 172 -14.26 -11.63 4.58
C LEU A 172 -14.58 -12.11 3.14
N THR A 173 -15.86 -12.23 2.79
CA THR A 173 -16.31 -12.76 1.49
C THR A 173 -15.91 -11.91 0.29
N ALA A 174 -15.50 -10.66 0.51
CA ALA A 174 -14.99 -9.74 -0.51
C ALA A 174 -13.52 -10.02 -0.88
N PHE A 175 -12.80 -10.84 -0.09
CA PHE A 175 -11.45 -11.30 -0.41
C PHE A 175 -11.56 -12.62 -1.17
N LYS A 176 -10.91 -12.69 -2.34
CA LYS A 176 -10.91 -13.86 -3.21
C LYS A 176 -9.55 -14.54 -3.12
N ASP A 177 -9.55 -15.85 -3.35
CA ASP A 177 -8.30 -16.62 -3.38
C ASP A 177 -7.37 -16.04 -4.47
N PRO A 178 -6.12 -15.74 -4.13
CA PRO A 178 -5.16 -15.19 -5.08
C PRO A 178 -4.63 -16.28 -6.01
N GLU A 179 -3.98 -15.83 -7.09
CA GLU A 179 -3.18 -16.70 -7.94
C GLU A 179 -1.69 -16.42 -7.68
N GLU A 180 -0.85 -17.42 -7.91
CA GLU A 180 0.59 -17.22 -7.81
C GLU A 180 1.14 -16.43 -9.01
N VAL A 181 2.23 -15.69 -8.80
CA VAL A 181 2.96 -15.08 -9.91
C VAL A 181 3.64 -16.20 -10.70
N SER A 182 3.14 -16.45 -11.90
CA SER A 182 3.66 -17.49 -12.80
C SER A 182 3.45 -17.08 -14.26
N PHE A 183 4.08 -17.81 -15.18
CA PHE A 183 3.89 -17.61 -16.62
C PHE A 183 2.40 -17.70 -17.04
N ALA A 184 1.61 -18.53 -16.35
CA ALA A 184 0.19 -18.70 -16.66
C ALA A 184 -0.69 -17.53 -16.16
N ASN A 185 -0.28 -16.87 -15.07
CA ASN A 185 -1.15 -15.93 -14.36
C ASN A 185 -0.63 -14.49 -14.38
N THR A 186 0.61 -14.22 -14.80
CA THR A 186 1.19 -12.87 -14.77
C THR A 186 1.85 -12.53 -16.09
N VAL A 187 1.48 -11.38 -16.65
CA VAL A 187 2.10 -10.79 -17.84
C VAL A 187 2.57 -9.38 -17.49
N ILE A 188 3.87 -9.13 -17.68
CA ILE A 188 4.45 -7.81 -17.47
C ILE A 188 5.02 -7.30 -18.79
N THR A 189 4.58 -6.14 -19.22
CA THR A 189 5.13 -5.44 -20.38
C THR A 189 5.76 -4.13 -19.95
N LEU A 190 6.94 -3.84 -20.48
CA LEU A 190 7.67 -2.60 -20.25
C LEU A 190 8.17 -2.06 -21.58
N HIS A 191 7.85 -0.81 -21.90
CA HIS A 191 8.26 -0.14 -23.14
C HIS A 191 7.98 -0.97 -24.40
N GLY A 192 6.78 -1.56 -24.44
CA GLY A 192 6.29 -2.43 -25.52
C GLY A 192 6.86 -3.86 -25.55
N THR A 193 7.75 -4.22 -24.63
CA THR A 193 8.39 -5.55 -24.57
C THR A 193 7.78 -6.38 -23.44
N THR A 194 7.40 -7.64 -23.72
CA THR A 194 6.95 -8.59 -22.69
C THR A 194 8.16 -9.18 -21.98
N LEU A 195 8.16 -9.21 -20.65
CA LEU A 195 9.31 -9.61 -19.83
C LEU A 195 9.08 -10.93 -19.10
N GLY A 196 10.13 -11.77 -19.03
CA GLY A 196 10.22 -12.88 -18.09
C GLY A 196 10.65 -12.37 -16.71
N VAL A 197 9.69 -11.99 -15.87
CA VAL A 197 9.95 -11.31 -14.60
C VAL A 197 10.07 -12.31 -13.46
N LYS A 198 11.17 -12.21 -12.71
CA LYS A 198 11.40 -12.97 -11.47
C LYS A 198 10.76 -12.31 -10.26
N SER A 199 10.87 -11.00 -10.15
CA SER A 199 10.21 -10.22 -9.10
C SER A 199 9.96 -8.79 -9.54
N PHE A 200 8.95 -8.19 -8.93
CA PHE A 200 8.62 -6.78 -9.11
C PHE A 200 8.12 -6.19 -7.79
N GLU A 201 8.40 -4.91 -7.65
CA GLU A 201 7.94 -4.07 -6.56
C GLU A 201 7.53 -2.73 -7.13
N VAL A 202 6.38 -2.22 -6.71
CA VAL A 202 5.94 -0.85 -7.00
C VAL A 202 5.49 -0.23 -5.70
N ASP A 203 6.27 0.70 -5.17
CA ASP A 203 5.89 1.58 -4.07
C ASP A 203 5.18 2.79 -4.66
N PHE A 204 3.92 2.99 -4.28
CA PHE A 204 3.16 4.14 -4.75
C PHE A 204 3.60 5.44 -4.05
N GLY A 205 4.46 5.35 -3.04
CA GLY A 205 5.33 6.41 -2.56
C GLY A 205 4.62 7.61 -1.96
N VAL A 206 3.46 7.39 -1.33
CA VAL A 206 2.67 8.46 -0.70
C VAL A 206 3.35 8.89 0.60
N GLU A 207 3.74 10.16 0.68
CA GLU A 207 4.38 10.73 1.86
C GLU A 207 3.34 11.27 2.84
N ASN A 208 3.31 10.70 4.04
CA ASN A 208 2.43 11.08 5.13
C ASN A 208 3.21 11.69 6.28
N VAL A 209 2.84 12.90 6.71
CA VAL A 209 3.51 13.63 7.79
C VAL A 209 2.51 13.98 8.88
N TYR A 210 2.79 13.54 10.11
CA TYR A 210 2.09 14.01 11.29
C TYR A 210 2.50 15.46 11.61
N ARG A 211 1.52 16.32 11.86
CA ARG A 211 1.73 17.70 12.29
C ARG A 211 0.90 17.98 13.54
N ASN A 212 1.56 18.57 14.54
CA ASN A 212 0.93 19.02 15.77
C ASN A 212 1.36 20.47 16.03
N ASN A 213 0.50 21.40 15.64
CA ASN A 213 0.64 22.83 15.81
C ASN A 213 -0.49 23.34 16.73
N THR A 214 -0.34 24.52 17.32
CA THR A 214 -1.28 25.08 18.32
C THR A 214 -2.76 25.12 17.89
N ASN A 215 -3.05 25.17 16.58
CA ASN A 215 -4.42 25.20 16.04
C ASN A 215 -4.71 24.05 15.04
N TYR A 216 -3.84 23.04 14.98
CA TYR A 216 -3.99 21.93 14.04
C TYR A 216 -3.25 20.70 14.52
N GLU A 217 -3.97 19.58 14.62
CA GLU A 217 -3.38 18.26 14.76
C GLU A 217 -3.93 17.36 13.66
N GLY A 218 -3.03 16.68 12.95
CA GLY A 218 -3.44 15.82 11.86
C GLY A 218 -2.28 15.19 11.11
N ILE A 219 -2.65 14.34 10.19
CA ILE A 219 -1.76 13.60 9.29
C ILE A 219 -2.03 14.13 7.91
N ASN A 220 -0.98 14.56 7.23
CA ASN A 220 -1.07 15.25 5.96
C ASN A 220 -0.42 14.41 4.88
N TYR A 221 -1.11 14.24 3.76
CA TYR A 221 -0.44 13.89 2.51
C TYR A 221 0.36 15.10 2.04
N VAL A 222 1.65 14.92 1.76
CA VAL A 222 2.55 16.03 1.43
C VAL A 222 3.08 15.90 0.02
N ASP A 223 3.47 14.70 -0.38
CA ASP A 223 4.05 14.41 -1.69
C ASP A 223 3.72 12.97 -2.08
N ARG A 224 3.96 12.64 -3.34
CA ARG A 224 3.87 11.28 -3.86
C ARG A 224 4.95 11.05 -4.91
N LYS A 225 5.73 9.99 -4.72
CA LYS A 225 6.79 9.58 -5.65
C LYS A 225 6.74 8.09 -5.92
N ALA A 226 5.96 7.70 -6.91
CA ALA A 226 5.83 6.30 -7.28
C ALA A 226 7.13 5.77 -7.91
N VAL A 227 7.71 4.78 -7.25
CA VAL A 227 8.97 4.13 -7.64
C VAL A 227 8.81 2.62 -7.55
N GLY A 228 9.74 1.88 -8.14
CA GLY A 228 9.71 0.43 -8.08
C GLY A 228 11.05 -0.20 -8.36
N THR A 229 11.09 -1.52 -8.24
CA THR A 229 12.19 -2.33 -8.73
C THR A 229 11.65 -3.51 -9.52
N ILE A 230 12.39 -3.94 -10.53
CA ILE A 230 12.04 -5.10 -11.34
C ILE A 230 13.28 -5.92 -11.61
N LEU A 231 13.14 -7.25 -11.55
CA LEU A 231 14.16 -8.22 -11.91
C LEU A 231 13.61 -9.14 -13.00
N PHE A 232 14.25 -9.16 -14.16
CA PHE A 232 13.77 -9.92 -15.31
C PHE A 232 14.93 -10.51 -16.13
N GLU A 233 14.64 -11.56 -16.90
CA GLU A 233 15.61 -12.19 -17.79
C GLU A 233 16.08 -11.21 -18.87
N ALA A 234 17.40 -11.12 -19.06
CA ALA A 234 17.97 -10.23 -20.07
C ALA A 234 17.57 -10.71 -21.48
N PRO A 235 16.83 -9.91 -22.27
CA PRO A 235 16.56 -10.25 -23.66
C PRO A 235 17.80 -10.02 -24.52
N ASP A 236 17.79 -10.58 -25.73
CA ASP A 236 18.78 -10.20 -26.74
C ASP A 236 18.75 -8.69 -27.00
N ILE A 237 19.93 -8.11 -27.19
CA ILE A 237 20.09 -6.66 -27.44
C ILE A 237 19.30 -6.19 -28.67
N LEU A 238 19.12 -7.07 -29.66
CA LEU A 238 18.33 -6.81 -30.88
C LEU A 238 16.82 -6.75 -30.60
N THR A 239 16.35 -7.44 -29.56
CA THR A 239 14.96 -7.39 -29.12
C THR A 239 14.69 -6.10 -28.36
N LYS A 240 15.55 -5.75 -27.39
CA LYS A 240 15.47 -4.49 -26.66
C LYS A 240 16.81 -4.12 -26.02
N ASP A 241 17.37 -2.99 -26.40
CA ASP A 241 18.55 -2.41 -25.75
C ASP A 241 18.13 -1.57 -24.53
N TRP A 242 18.10 -2.21 -23.36
CA TRP A 242 17.76 -1.55 -22.10
C TRP A 242 18.78 -0.49 -21.69
N ILE A 243 20.07 -0.69 -21.97
CA ILE A 243 21.11 0.26 -21.58
C ILE A 243 21.00 1.53 -22.42
N ALA A 244 20.76 1.42 -23.73
CA ALA A 244 20.48 2.57 -24.59
C ALA A 244 19.20 3.28 -24.16
N THR A 245 18.13 2.53 -23.86
CA THR A 245 16.85 3.07 -23.37
C THR A 245 17.03 3.91 -22.09
N ILE A 246 17.88 3.45 -21.16
CA ILE A 246 18.20 4.16 -19.91
C ILE A 246 19.04 5.41 -20.20
N LYS A 247 20.06 5.31 -21.05
CA LYS A 247 20.93 6.45 -21.43
C LYS A 247 20.19 7.58 -22.12
N THR A 248 19.13 7.25 -22.86
CA THR A 248 18.25 8.25 -23.52
C THR A 248 17.11 8.69 -22.63
N GLU A 249 17.03 8.20 -21.38
CA GLU A 249 16.00 8.54 -20.41
C GLU A 249 14.58 8.29 -20.94
N THR A 250 14.43 7.26 -21.77
CA THR A 250 13.16 6.97 -22.44
C THR A 250 12.09 6.62 -21.42
N ARG A 251 10.91 7.24 -21.58
CA ARG A 251 9.72 7.02 -20.75
C ARG A 251 8.60 6.43 -21.56
N ASP A 252 8.17 5.24 -21.18
CA ASP A 252 7.12 4.52 -21.88
C ASP A 252 6.34 3.59 -20.93
N VAL A 253 5.31 2.94 -21.44
CA VAL A 253 4.32 2.23 -20.63
C VAL A 253 4.93 1.06 -19.87
N LEU A 254 4.62 0.97 -18.58
CA LEU A 254 4.66 -0.25 -17.77
C LEU A 254 3.23 -0.77 -17.61
N SER A 255 3.04 -2.07 -17.77
CA SER A 255 1.82 -2.77 -17.37
C SER A 255 2.18 -4.07 -16.69
N ILE A 256 1.75 -4.21 -15.43
CA ILE A 256 1.81 -5.44 -14.65
C ILE A 256 0.38 -5.97 -14.60
N THR A 257 0.10 -7.03 -15.34
CA THR A 257 -1.22 -7.70 -15.33
C THR A 257 -1.07 -9.04 -14.61
N HIS A 258 -1.64 -9.13 -13.42
CA HIS A 258 -1.72 -10.38 -12.66
C HIS A 258 -3.18 -10.87 -12.63
N GLY A 259 -3.40 -12.17 -12.82
CA GLY A 259 -4.70 -12.84 -12.87
C GLY A 259 -4.99 -13.49 -14.23
N SER A 260 -5.43 -14.75 -14.22
CA SER A 260 -5.70 -15.59 -15.39
C SER A 260 -7.00 -15.21 -16.15
N ALA A 261 -7.96 -14.59 -15.48
CA ALA A 261 -9.28 -14.27 -16.04
C ALA A 261 -9.88 -12.99 -15.43
N ALA A 262 -10.90 -12.42 -16.10
CA ALA A 262 -11.69 -11.34 -15.49
C ALA A 262 -12.37 -11.84 -14.21
N GLY A 263 -12.45 -10.97 -13.20
CA GLY A 263 -12.82 -11.28 -11.82
C GLY A 263 -11.60 -11.61 -10.94
N LYS A 264 -10.44 -11.92 -11.54
CA LYS A 264 -9.22 -12.25 -10.81
C LYS A 264 -8.10 -11.25 -11.01
N LYS A 265 -8.28 -10.26 -11.89
CA LYS A 265 -7.17 -9.43 -12.37
C LYS A 265 -6.90 -8.24 -11.47
N VAL A 266 -5.62 -8.06 -11.19
CA VAL A 266 -5.03 -6.83 -10.64
C VAL A 266 -4.04 -6.33 -11.67
N ILE A 267 -4.28 -5.12 -12.17
CA ILE A 267 -3.46 -4.51 -13.21
C ILE A 267 -2.87 -3.22 -12.64
N VAL A 268 -1.56 -3.06 -12.69
CA VAL A 268 -0.88 -1.79 -12.37
C VAL A 268 -0.25 -1.25 -13.64
N THR A 269 -0.65 -0.05 -14.03
CA THR A 269 -0.09 0.63 -15.20
C THR A 269 0.62 1.90 -14.80
N GLY A 270 1.83 2.11 -15.32
CA GLY A 270 2.52 3.40 -15.35
C GLY A 270 2.54 3.91 -16.78
N SER A 271 1.99 5.09 -17.04
CA SER A 271 1.89 5.63 -18.41
C SER A 271 3.25 6.05 -18.98
N LYS A 272 4.15 6.51 -18.12
CA LYS A 272 5.50 6.96 -18.44
C LYS A 272 6.49 6.46 -17.39
N THR A 273 6.84 5.19 -17.49
CA THR A 273 7.84 4.59 -16.61
C THR A 273 9.23 4.72 -17.22
N GLN A 274 10.19 5.16 -16.41
CA GLN A 274 11.62 5.20 -16.76
C GLN A 274 12.36 4.09 -16.01
N LEU A 275 13.30 3.41 -16.68
CA LEU A 275 14.25 2.53 -15.99
C LEU A 275 15.48 3.33 -15.55
N VAL A 276 16.02 2.98 -14.39
CA VAL A 276 17.25 3.57 -13.84
C VAL A 276 18.12 2.48 -13.22
N ASP A 277 19.40 2.80 -13.01
CA ASP A 277 20.36 2.00 -12.25
C ASP A 277 20.37 0.50 -12.61
N PRO A 278 20.63 0.14 -13.88
CA PRO A 278 20.62 -1.26 -14.30
C PRO A 278 21.78 -2.02 -13.66
N GLN A 279 21.49 -3.19 -13.11
CA GLN A 279 22.46 -4.12 -12.55
C GLN A 279 22.27 -5.51 -13.17
N TYR A 280 23.36 -6.14 -13.57
CA TYR A 280 23.33 -7.55 -13.95
C TYR A 280 23.31 -8.43 -12.71
N GLN A 281 22.43 -9.41 -12.71
CA GLN A 281 22.36 -10.47 -11.71
C GLN A 281 22.37 -11.83 -12.40
N GLU A 282 22.61 -12.87 -11.61
CA GLU A 282 22.53 -14.26 -12.06
C GLU A 282 21.42 -14.96 -11.27
N ASP A 283 20.52 -15.65 -11.98
CA ASP A 283 19.54 -16.57 -11.40
C ASP A 283 19.54 -17.86 -12.23
N GLN A 284 19.75 -19.00 -11.57
CA GLN A 284 19.79 -20.32 -12.22
C GLN A 284 20.76 -20.43 -13.41
N LYS A 285 21.89 -19.73 -13.32
CA LYS A 285 22.95 -19.58 -14.34
C LYS A 285 22.50 -18.79 -15.58
N LEU A 286 21.37 -18.09 -15.50
CA LEU A 286 20.86 -17.20 -16.54
C LEU A 286 21.13 -15.74 -16.16
N LEU A 287 21.36 -14.91 -17.18
CA LEU A 287 21.60 -13.48 -17.00
C LEU A 287 20.27 -12.75 -16.76
N MET A 288 20.21 -12.02 -15.65
CA MET A 288 19.09 -11.19 -15.26
C MET A 288 19.49 -9.72 -15.27
N ILE A 289 18.52 -8.84 -15.46
CA ILE A 289 18.65 -7.39 -15.26
C ILE A 289 17.76 -7.00 -14.09
N GLN A 290 18.36 -6.44 -13.05
CA GLN A 290 17.65 -5.66 -12.04
C GLN A 290 17.69 -4.19 -12.46
N ALA A 291 16.58 -3.49 -12.36
CA ALA A 291 16.53 -2.04 -12.57
C ALA A 291 15.54 -1.37 -11.61
N GLY A 292 15.81 -0.11 -11.29
CA GLY A 292 14.83 0.77 -10.67
C GLY A 292 13.80 1.24 -11.70
N LEU A 293 12.59 1.50 -11.23
CA LEU A 293 11.48 2.05 -12.00
C LEU A 293 11.09 3.39 -11.40
N ASN A 294 11.03 4.44 -12.22
CA ASN A 294 10.41 5.71 -11.85
C ASN A 294 9.11 5.85 -12.64
N LEU A 295 7.97 5.85 -11.96
CA LEU A 295 6.66 6.05 -12.59
C LEU A 295 6.39 7.55 -12.64
N CYS A 296 6.58 8.15 -13.82
CA CYS A 296 6.50 9.59 -13.99
C CYS A 296 5.09 10.05 -14.37
N VAL A 297 4.71 11.24 -13.89
CA VAL A 297 3.54 11.97 -14.35
C VAL A 297 3.74 12.53 -15.77
N ASN A 298 2.63 12.83 -16.46
CA ASN A 298 2.59 13.66 -17.65
C ASN A 298 1.41 14.64 -17.55
N SER A 299 1.37 15.66 -18.41
CA SER A 299 0.31 16.67 -18.47
C SER A 299 -1.11 16.14 -18.71
N ALA A 300 -1.26 14.87 -19.10
CA ALA A 300 -2.56 14.25 -19.42
C ALA A 300 -2.86 12.98 -18.60
N THR A 301 -1.90 12.42 -17.86
CA THR A 301 -2.04 11.13 -17.19
C THR A 301 -1.26 11.10 -15.89
N ASP A 302 -1.87 10.52 -14.87
CA ASP A 302 -1.24 10.26 -13.58
C ASP A 302 -0.03 9.31 -13.70
N ASP A 303 0.78 9.30 -12.65
CA ASP A 303 1.96 8.44 -12.47
C ASP A 303 1.61 6.96 -12.54
N PHE A 304 0.47 6.55 -11.97
CA PHE A 304 0.00 5.17 -12.03
C PHE A 304 -1.53 5.04 -12.06
N THR A 305 -2.00 3.84 -12.37
CA THR A 305 -3.39 3.42 -12.14
C THR A 305 -3.39 1.97 -11.70
N ILE A 306 -4.17 1.65 -10.66
CA ILE A 306 -4.46 0.27 -10.26
C ILE A 306 -5.86 -0.05 -10.79
N THR A 307 -5.99 -1.12 -11.55
CA THR A 307 -7.26 -1.56 -12.14
C THR A 307 -7.58 -2.95 -11.67
N ILE A 308 -8.78 -3.13 -11.14
CA ILE A 308 -9.31 -4.41 -10.68
C ILE A 308 -10.38 -4.88 -11.66
N GLN A 309 -10.19 -6.06 -12.25
CA GLN A 309 -11.15 -6.66 -13.17
C GLN A 309 -11.58 -8.02 -12.67
#